data_AF-A0A7W1VT04-F1
#
_entry.id   AF-A0A7W1VT04-F1
#
_cell.length_a   1.000
_cell.length_b   1.000
_cell.length_c   1.000
_cell.angle_alpha   90.00
_cell.angle_beta   90.00
_cell.angle_gamma   90.00
#
_symmetry.space_group_name_H-M   'P 1'
#
loop_
_entity.id
_entity.type
_entity.pdbx_description
1 polymer ?
#
loop_
_entity_poly.entity_id
_entity_poly.type
_entity_poly.pdbx_seq_one_letter_code
_entity_poly.pdbx_strand_id
1 'polypeptide(L)'
;MKKQVLLLSLLGVVIAGCDNKSEPAGSSSGSVLSAPADYVGAAAKAQQTAAKTADTLALSSAIQLFGGEQGRYPTDLNELVAKKYLREIPQPPRGMEIQYDAKTGTVKVVAE
;
A
#
# COMPACT_ATOMS: atom_id res chain seq x y z
N MET A 1 -33.99 12.76 2.65
CA MET A 1 -34.44 12.20 1.35
C MET A 1 -34.68 13.35 0.37
N LYS A 2 -33.68 13.68 -0.46
CA LYS A 2 -33.72 14.79 -1.42
C LYS A 2 -32.99 14.36 -2.70
N LYS A 3 -33.79 13.68 -3.55
CA LYS A 3 -33.80 13.68 -5.01
C LYS A 3 -32.44 13.80 -5.73
N GLN A 4 -31.86 12.62 -6.00
CA GLN A 4 -31.16 12.37 -7.25
C GLN A 4 -32.11 12.66 -8.42
N VAL A 5 -31.77 13.61 -9.28
CA VAL A 5 -32.18 13.66 -10.68
C VAL A 5 -31.12 14.48 -11.43
N LEU A 6 -30.83 14.05 -12.66
CA LEU A 6 -30.08 14.71 -13.73
C LEU A 6 -28.54 14.63 -13.63
N LEU A 7 -27.86 13.72 -14.33
CA LEU A 7 -27.79 13.52 -15.79
C LEU A 7 -27.23 14.76 -16.49
N LEU A 8 -25.90 14.79 -16.68
CA LEU A 8 -25.27 15.28 -17.90
C LEU A 8 -23.83 14.77 -17.99
N SER A 9 -23.65 13.68 -18.73
CA SER A 9 -22.38 13.33 -19.33
C SER A 9 -21.96 14.45 -20.27
N LEU A 10 -20.81 15.08 -20.03
CA LEU A 10 -20.14 15.86 -21.07
C LEU A 10 -18.68 15.45 -21.17
N LEU A 11 -18.45 14.83 -22.33
CA LEU A 11 -17.20 14.50 -22.97
C LEU A 11 -16.30 15.75 -23.04
N GLY A 12 -15.06 15.63 -22.55
CA GLY A 12 -14.07 16.70 -22.57
C GLY A 12 -12.65 16.14 -22.53
N VAL A 13 -12.27 15.37 -23.55
CA VAL A 13 -10.85 15.07 -23.82
C VAL A 13 -10.23 16.36 -24.38
N VAL A 14 -9.49 17.07 -23.53
CA VAL A 14 -8.59 18.13 -23.97
C VAL A 14 -7.17 17.62 -23.75
N ILE A 15 -6.56 17.17 -24.85
CA ILE A 15 -5.12 16.96 -24.93
C ILE A 15 -4.51 18.35 -25.13
N ALA A 16 -4.16 19.02 -24.03
CA ALA A 16 -3.32 20.20 -24.05
C ALA A 16 -1.86 19.76 -23.86
N GLY A 17 -1.02 20.14 -24.82
CA GLY A 17 0.38 19.75 -24.90
C GLY A 17 1.26 20.32 -23.79
N CYS A 18 2.47 19.75 -23.74
CA CYS A 18 3.63 20.25 -23.00
C CYS A 18 3.82 21.75 -23.17
N ASP A 19 3.88 22.47 -22.05
CA ASP A 19 4.90 23.48 -21.83
C ASP A 19 4.99 23.77 -20.34
N ASN A 20 5.97 23.18 -19.67
CA ASN A 20 6.45 23.65 -18.38
C ASN A 20 7.95 23.50 -18.37
N LYS A 21 8.60 24.56 -18.85
CA LYS A 21 9.99 24.85 -18.55
C LYS A 21 10.10 25.05 -17.04
N SER A 22 10.65 24.04 -16.36
CA SER A 22 11.18 24.16 -15.01
C SER A 22 12.53 23.46 -15.06
N GLU A 23 13.58 24.26 -15.11
CA GLU A 23 14.94 23.81 -14.85
C GLU A 23 14.99 23.17 -13.45
N PRO A 24 15.56 21.98 -13.30
CA PRO A 24 16.35 21.67 -12.13
C PRO A 24 17.80 21.91 -12.54
N ALA A 25 18.37 22.98 -12.00
CA ALA A 25 19.80 23.01 -11.72
C ALA A 25 20.14 21.75 -10.93
N GLY A 26 20.92 20.87 -11.55
CA GLY A 26 21.24 19.56 -11.01
C GLY A 26 22.24 18.84 -11.90
N SER A 27 23.34 19.50 -12.26
CA SER A 27 24.53 18.82 -12.73
C SER A 27 25.11 17.98 -11.58
N SER A 28 24.53 16.81 -11.33
CA SER A 28 25.19 15.72 -10.62
C SER A 28 26.14 15.02 -11.60
N SER A 29 27.24 15.70 -11.88
CA SER A 29 28.47 15.03 -12.29
C SER A 29 28.98 14.24 -11.08
N GLY A 30 28.96 12.91 -11.18
CA GLY A 30 29.40 11.95 -10.16
C GLY A 30 28.26 11.00 -9.77
N SER A 31 28.19 9.74 -10.21
CA SER A 31 29.24 8.85 -10.68
C SER A 31 28.61 7.77 -11.57
N VAL A 32 28.95 7.74 -12.86
CA VAL A 32 28.65 6.60 -13.77
C VAL A 32 29.57 5.39 -13.48
N LEU A 33 30.29 5.46 -12.35
CA LEU A 33 31.34 4.54 -11.92
C LEU A 33 31.02 3.87 -10.57
N SER A 34 29.75 3.85 -10.18
CA SER A 34 29.22 2.98 -9.12
C SER A 34 28.31 1.95 -9.80
N ALA A 35 28.91 0.94 -10.43
CA ALA A 35 29.06 -0.43 -9.94
C ALA A 35 27.72 -1.22 -9.88
N PRO A 36 27.70 -2.53 -10.22
CA PRO A 36 26.53 -3.41 -10.12
C PRO A 36 25.85 -3.43 -8.74
N ALA A 37 26.52 -2.91 -7.71
CA ALA A 37 25.98 -2.73 -6.37
C ALA A 37 24.76 -1.80 -6.30
N ASP A 38 24.67 -0.73 -7.11
CA ASP A 38 23.51 0.16 -7.10
C ASP A 38 22.28 -0.47 -7.77
N TYR A 39 22.49 -1.31 -8.79
CA TYR A 39 21.41 -2.09 -9.41
C TYR A 39 20.89 -3.17 -8.46
N VAL A 40 21.79 -3.87 -7.76
CA VAL A 40 21.43 -4.86 -6.72
C VAL A 40 20.74 -4.18 -5.53
N GLY A 41 21.22 -3.01 -5.11
CA GLY A 41 20.61 -2.22 -4.04
C GLY A 41 19.21 -1.71 -4.39
N ALA A 42 19.01 -1.23 -5.61
CA ALA A 42 17.70 -0.79 -6.10
C ALA A 42 16.71 -1.96 -6.23
N ALA A 43 17.14 -3.10 -6.78
CA ALA A 43 16.32 -4.31 -6.88
C ALA A 43 15.92 -4.85 -5.49
N ALA A 44 16.87 -4.90 -4.55
CA ALA A 44 16.59 -5.32 -3.17
C ALA A 44 15.61 -4.38 -2.47
N LYS A 45 15.76 -3.05 -2.63
CA LYS A 45 14.84 -2.06 -2.07
C LYS A 45 13.44 -2.15 -2.69
N ALA A 46 13.35 -2.43 -3.99
CA ALA A 46 12.10 -2.66 -4.69
C ALA A 46 11.40 -3.94 -4.17
N GLN A 47 12.14 -5.04 -4.02
CA GLN A 47 11.62 -6.29 -3.43
C GLN A 47 11.13 -6.08 -1.99
N GLN A 48 11.88 -5.38 -1.15
CA GLN A 48 11.47 -5.06 0.22
C GLN A 48 10.20 -4.21 0.25
N THR A 49 10.06 -3.25 -0.65
CA THR A 49 8.87 -2.39 -0.73
C THR A 49 7.66 -3.16 -1.26
N ALA A 50 7.87 -4.04 -2.24
CA ALA A 50 6.83 -4.93 -2.76
C ALA A 50 6.35 -5.90 -1.67
N ALA A 51 7.27 -6.51 -0.91
CA ALA A 51 6.93 -7.39 0.21
C ALA A 51 6.11 -6.65 1.28
N LYS A 52 6.55 -5.47 1.72
CA LYS A 52 5.80 -4.63 2.69
C LYS A 52 4.39 -4.30 2.24
N THR A 53 4.24 -3.92 0.97
CA THR A 53 2.93 -3.57 0.41
C THR A 53 2.06 -4.82 0.25
N ALA A 54 2.64 -5.94 -0.18
CA ALA A 54 1.92 -7.20 -0.32
C ALA A 54 1.44 -7.74 1.02
N ASP A 55 2.27 -7.66 2.08
CA ASP A 55 1.95 -8.15 3.41
C ASP A 55 0.81 -7.36 4.06
N THR A 56 0.84 -6.03 3.96
CA THR A 56 -0.23 -5.17 4.46
C THR A 56 -1.53 -5.31 3.66
N LEU A 57 -1.42 -5.49 2.34
CA LEU A 57 -2.57 -5.75 1.47
C LEU A 57 -3.20 -7.13 1.77
N ALA A 58 -2.39 -8.17 1.96
CA ALA A 58 -2.88 -9.50 2.31
C ALA A 58 -3.61 -9.47 3.66
N LEU A 59 -3.06 -8.78 4.65
CA LEU A 59 -3.66 -8.67 5.98
C LEU A 59 -5.00 -7.91 5.95
N SER A 60 -5.04 -6.75 5.29
CA SER A 60 -6.28 -5.98 5.11
C SER A 60 -7.35 -6.75 4.33
N SER A 61 -6.97 -7.48 3.27
CA SER A 61 -7.89 -8.31 2.50
C SER A 61 -8.48 -9.44 3.34
N ALA A 62 -7.66 -10.10 4.16
CA ALA A 62 -8.11 -11.16 5.07
C ALA A 62 -9.11 -10.63 6.12
N ILE A 63 -8.87 -9.43 6.65
CA ILE A 63 -9.79 -8.77 7.61
C ILE A 63 -11.14 -8.46 6.96
N GLN A 64 -11.12 -7.96 5.73
CA GLN A 64 -12.35 -7.67 4.98
C GLN A 64 -13.13 -8.95 4.67
N LEU A 65 -12.44 -10.02 4.26
CA LEU A 65 -13.05 -11.31 3.99
C LEU A 65 -13.68 -11.91 5.25
N PHE A 66 -12.93 -11.94 6.37
CA PHE A 66 -13.45 -12.32 7.67
C PHE A 66 -14.67 -11.48 8.06
N GLY A 67 -14.59 -10.15 7.87
CA GLY A 67 -15.68 -9.21 8.12
C GLY A 67 -16.95 -9.52 7.34
N GLY A 68 -16.80 -9.84 6.05
CA GLY A 68 -17.90 -10.19 5.17
C GLY A 68 -18.55 -11.53 5.51
N GLU A 69 -17.75 -12.54 5.89
CA GLU A 69 -18.26 -13.88 6.21
C GLU A 69 -18.83 -13.98 7.64
N GLN A 70 -18.18 -13.36 8.61
CA GLN A 70 -18.53 -13.46 10.03
C GLN A 70 -19.48 -12.35 10.50
N GLY A 71 -19.71 -11.31 9.68
CA GLY A 71 -20.50 -10.15 10.04
C GLY A 71 -19.86 -9.26 11.13
N ARG A 72 -18.58 -9.50 11.44
CA ARG A 72 -17.78 -8.74 12.40
C ARG A 72 -16.32 -8.78 11.99
N TYR A 73 -15.54 -7.77 12.37
CA TYR A 73 -14.09 -7.85 12.27
C TYR A 73 -13.49 -8.84 13.28
N PRO A 74 -12.28 -9.36 13.02
CA PRO A 74 -11.60 -10.22 13.97
C PRO A 74 -11.27 -9.45 15.26
N THR A 75 -11.24 -10.14 16.40
CA THR A 75 -10.87 -9.49 17.69
C THR A 75 -9.38 -9.18 17.76
N ASP A 76 -8.59 -10.00 17.09
CA ASP A 76 -7.14 -9.89 16.97
C ASP A 76 -6.70 -10.57 15.68
N LEU A 77 -5.49 -10.27 15.23
CA LEU A 77 -5.00 -10.80 13.96
C LEU A 77 -4.85 -12.33 13.99
N ASN A 78 -4.63 -12.98 15.14
CA ASN A 78 -4.47 -14.43 15.20
C ASN A 78 -5.76 -15.17 14.86
N GLU A 79 -6.94 -14.57 15.02
CA GLU A 79 -8.20 -15.16 14.55
C GLU A 79 -8.14 -15.46 13.04
N LEU A 80 -7.48 -14.60 12.26
CA LEU A 80 -7.33 -14.81 10.82
C LEU A 80 -6.51 -16.06 10.50
N VAL A 81 -5.49 -16.36 11.30
CA VAL A 81 -4.67 -17.57 11.16
C VAL A 81 -5.40 -18.80 11.67
N ALA A 82 -6.06 -18.69 12.82
CA ALA A 82 -6.84 -19.77 13.41
C ALA A 82 -7.98 -20.23 12.48
N LYS A 83 -8.63 -19.27 11.82
CA LYS A 83 -9.71 -19.50 10.86
C LYS A 83 -9.24 -19.70 9.42
N LYS A 84 -7.93 -19.74 9.18
CA LYS A 84 -7.31 -20.03 7.87
C LYS A 84 -7.56 -18.97 6.78
N TYR A 85 -7.94 -17.75 7.15
CA TYR A 85 -7.92 -16.59 6.24
C TYR A 85 -6.49 -16.15 5.90
N LEU A 86 -5.55 -16.39 6.82
CA LEU A 86 -4.11 -16.22 6.64
C LEU A 86 -3.37 -17.51 7.02
N ARG A 87 -2.26 -17.79 6.34
CA ARG A 87 -1.37 -18.90 6.75
C ARG A 87 -0.62 -18.55 8.03
N GLU A 88 -0.16 -17.31 8.11
CA GLU A 88 0.55 -16.72 9.24
C GLU A 88 0.39 -15.21 9.20
N ILE A 89 0.68 -14.54 10.32
CA ILE A 89 0.71 -13.07 10.35
C ILE A 89 2.05 -12.60 9.81
N PRO A 90 2.08 -11.73 8.79
CA PRO A 90 3.32 -11.20 8.26
C PRO A 90 4.08 -10.44 9.35
N GLN A 91 5.39 -10.64 9.42
CA GLN A 91 6.21 -9.93 10.40
C GLN A 91 6.41 -8.47 9.96
N PRO A 92 6.24 -7.49 10.85
CA PRO A 92 6.58 -6.12 10.52
C PRO A 92 8.08 -5.98 10.20
N PRO A 93 8.45 -5.01 9.35
CA PRO A 93 9.85 -4.63 9.17
C PRO A 93 10.51 -4.24 10.50
N ARG A 94 11.84 -4.34 10.59
CA ARG A 94 12.58 -3.92 11.80
C ARG A 94 12.25 -2.48 12.20
N GLY A 95 11.98 -2.27 13.48
CA GLY A 95 11.62 -0.97 14.07
C GLY A 95 10.21 -0.50 13.72
N MET A 96 9.35 -1.41 13.27
CA MET A 96 7.94 -1.14 12.99
C MET A 96 7.05 -2.13 13.74
N GLU A 97 5.83 -1.69 14.04
CA GLU A 97 4.80 -2.50 14.70
C GLU A 97 3.51 -2.49 13.86
N ILE A 98 2.83 -3.63 13.79
CA ILE A 98 1.49 -3.73 13.21
C ILE A 98 0.47 -3.40 14.29
N GLN A 99 -0.16 -2.23 14.21
CA GLN A 99 -1.29 -1.88 15.04
C GLN A 99 -2.61 -2.26 14.36
N TYR A 100 -3.45 -2.97 15.11
CA TYR A 100 -4.76 -3.41 14.66
C TYR A 100 -5.87 -2.83 15.55
N ASP A 101 -6.91 -2.27 14.92
CA ASP A 101 -8.13 -1.84 15.59
C ASP A 101 -9.30 -2.76 15.22
N ALA A 102 -9.71 -3.59 16.19
CA ALA A 102 -10.82 -4.54 16.05
C ALA A 102 -12.20 -3.88 15.86
N LYS A 103 -12.38 -2.62 16.27
CA LYS A 103 -13.66 -1.92 16.10
C LYS A 103 -13.87 -1.48 14.66
N THR A 104 -12.80 -1.04 14.01
CA THR A 104 -12.85 -0.50 12.66
C THR A 104 -12.36 -1.49 11.60
N GLY A 105 -11.67 -2.56 11.99
CA GLY A 105 -11.02 -3.49 11.07
C GLY A 105 -9.78 -2.88 10.42
N THR A 106 -9.23 -1.81 10.98
CA THR A 106 -8.10 -1.09 10.37
C THR A 106 -6.77 -1.66 10.84
N VAL A 107 -5.85 -1.86 9.90
CA VAL A 107 -4.45 -2.17 10.18
C VAL A 107 -3.57 -0.99 9.79
N LYS A 108 -2.62 -0.66 10.66
CA LYS A 108 -1.59 0.34 10.41
C LYS A 108 -0.24 -0.23 10.77
N VAL A 109 0.79 0.18 10.03
CA VAL A 109 2.17 -0.10 10.40
C VAL A 109 2.76 1.21 10.91
N VAL A 110 3.15 1.24 12.18
CA VAL A 110 3.77 2.41 12.82
C VAL A 110 5.23 2.12 13.13
N ALA A 111 6.05 3.15 13.31
CA ALA A 111 7.36 2.97 13.92
C ALA A 111 7.19 2.61 15.40
N GLU A 112 7.99 1.67 15.88
CA GLU A 112 8.08 1.29 17.31
C GLU A 112 8.61 2.45 18.17
#